data_AF-A0A5F9CLF3-F1
#
_entry.id   AF-A0A5F9CLF3-F1
#
_cell.length_a   1.000
_cell.length_b   1.000
_cell.length_c   1.000
_cell.angle_alpha   90.00
_cell.angle_beta   90.00
_cell.angle_gamma   90.00
#
_symmetry.space_group_name_H-M   'P 1'
#
loop_
_entity.id
_entity.type
_entity.pdbx_description
1 polymer ?
#
loop_
_entity_poly.entity_id
_entity_poly.type
_entity_poly.pdbx_seq_one_letter_code
_entity_poly.pdbx_strand_id
1 'polypeptide(L)'
;MALVDEDPGLKDSEPERKRKKTEDSSLGKLGAPDTPEDLDFLVPKAGFFCPICSLFYSGEKAMTNHCKSTRHKQNTEKFMAKQRKEKEQNEAEERSSR
;
A
#
# COMPACT_ATOMS: atom_id res chain seq x y z
N MET A 1 44.77 9.31 0.45
CA MET A 1 44.58 9.64 -0.98
C MET A 1 43.22 9.09 -1.36
N ALA A 2 42.28 9.96 -1.75
CA ALA A 2 41.03 9.59 -2.41
C ALA A 2 41.24 9.62 -3.93
N LEU A 3 40.40 8.89 -4.69
CA LEU A 3 39.85 9.16 -6.04
C LEU A 3 39.31 7.82 -6.61
N VAL A 4 37.98 7.59 -6.52
CA VAL A 4 36.92 7.56 -7.59
C VAL A 4 37.04 6.34 -8.53
N ASP A 5 35.97 5.63 -8.92
CA ASP A 5 34.88 6.12 -9.79
C ASP A 5 33.82 5.02 -10.08
N GLU A 6 32.55 5.44 -10.19
CA GLU A 6 31.35 4.94 -10.95
C GLU A 6 30.93 3.43 -10.95
N ASP A 7 29.64 3.03 -11.00
CA ASP A 7 28.45 3.57 -11.70
C ASP A 7 27.11 3.07 -11.05
N PRO A 8 26.03 3.87 -11.09
CA PRO A 8 24.69 3.57 -10.55
C PRO A 8 23.71 2.98 -11.59
N GLY A 9 23.18 1.78 -11.33
CA GLY A 9 22.15 1.15 -12.17
C GLY A 9 20.70 1.40 -11.71
N LEU A 10 20.20 2.63 -11.86
CA LEU A 10 18.77 2.94 -11.86
C LEU A 10 18.11 2.23 -13.05
N LYS A 11 17.31 1.19 -12.81
CA LYS A 11 16.47 0.57 -13.84
C LYS A 11 15.09 1.22 -13.80
N ASP A 12 14.98 2.37 -14.44
CA ASP A 12 13.71 2.87 -14.96
C ASP A 12 13.31 2.04 -16.18
N SER A 13 12.07 1.59 -16.23
CA SER A 13 11.43 1.15 -17.47
C SER A 13 9.92 1.31 -17.30
N GLU A 14 9.44 2.50 -17.66
CA GLU A 14 8.04 2.79 -17.98
C GLU A 14 7.45 1.79 -19.00
N PRO A 15 6.14 1.48 -18.94
CA PRO A 15 5.48 0.62 -19.91
C PRO A 15 5.14 1.38 -21.20
N GLU A 16 5.69 0.92 -22.33
CA GLU A 16 5.35 1.43 -23.65
C GLU A 16 3.87 1.20 -23.99
N ARG A 17 3.14 2.31 -24.18
CA ARG A 17 1.79 2.36 -24.71
C ARG A 17 1.81 2.12 -26.22
N LYS A 18 1.33 0.97 -26.70
CA LYS A 18 0.90 0.81 -28.10
C LYS A 18 -0.62 0.72 -28.21
N ARG A 19 -1.20 1.87 -28.54
CA ARG A 19 -2.58 2.05 -29.01
C ARG A 19 -2.72 1.40 -30.40
N LYS A 20 -3.75 0.56 -30.59
CA LYS A 20 -4.34 0.33 -31.92
C LYS A 20 -5.79 0.82 -31.87
N LYS A 21 -6.09 1.80 -32.72
CA LYS A 21 -7.41 2.36 -32.99
C LYS A 21 -8.06 1.54 -34.11
N THR A 22 -9.30 1.10 -33.92
CA THR A 22 -10.21 0.74 -35.01
C THR A 22 -11.58 1.32 -34.68
N GLU A 23 -12.17 1.98 -35.68
CA GLU A 23 -13.32 2.86 -35.56
C GLU A 23 -14.66 2.13 -35.65
N ASP A 24 -15.67 2.83 -35.13
CA ASP A 24 -17.06 2.89 -35.57
C ASP A 24 -18.01 1.69 -35.33
N SER A 25 -18.95 1.86 -34.41
CA SER A 25 -20.39 1.78 -34.72
C SER A 25 -21.28 2.09 -33.51
N SER A 26 -22.08 3.15 -33.68
CA SER A 26 -23.50 3.27 -33.30
C SER A 26 -23.95 3.13 -31.83
N LEU A 27 -24.26 4.30 -31.26
CA LEU A 27 -25.29 4.64 -30.26
C LEU A 27 -26.20 3.49 -29.76
N GLY A 28 -26.14 3.18 -28.46
CA GLY A 28 -27.08 2.25 -27.83
C GLY A 28 -27.12 2.30 -26.30
N LYS A 29 -28.10 3.06 -25.79
CA LYS A 29 -28.70 3.06 -24.44
C LYS A 29 -27.89 3.66 -23.28
N LEU A 30 -28.44 4.79 -22.83
CA LEU A 30 -28.42 5.31 -21.48
C LEU A 30 -28.97 4.26 -20.51
N GLY A 31 -28.11 3.71 -19.67
CA GLY A 31 -28.45 2.99 -18.45
C GLY A 31 -27.30 3.24 -17.50
N ALA A 32 -27.57 3.86 -16.35
CA ALA A 32 -26.53 4.15 -15.38
C ALA A 32 -25.77 2.87 -15.00
N PRO A 33 -24.44 2.81 -15.17
CA PRO A 33 -23.63 1.85 -14.45
C PRO A 33 -23.22 2.56 -13.16
N ASP A 34 -24.09 2.58 -12.15
CA ASP A 34 -23.68 2.94 -10.78
C ASP A 34 -22.79 1.84 -10.15
N THR A 35 -22.44 0.83 -10.95
CA THR A 35 -21.32 -0.07 -10.74
C THR A 35 -20.29 0.20 -11.82
N PRO A 36 -19.05 0.63 -11.50
CA PRO A 36 -18.01 0.74 -12.50
C PRO A 36 -17.70 -0.66 -13.06
N GLU A 37 -18.23 -0.98 -14.24
CA GLU A 37 -17.86 -2.15 -15.06
C GLU A 37 -16.34 -2.21 -15.35
N ASP A 38 -15.63 -1.11 -15.08
CA ASP A 38 -14.18 -1.00 -15.10
C ASP A 38 -13.46 -1.60 -13.87
N LEU A 39 -14.12 -2.32 -12.96
CA LEU A 39 -13.44 -2.94 -11.80
C LEU A 39 -13.55 -4.48 -11.75
N ASP A 40 -14.23 -5.11 -12.70
CA ASP A 40 -14.41 -6.57 -12.75
C ASP A 40 -13.10 -7.35 -12.95
N PHE A 41 -12.01 -6.67 -13.31
CA PHE A 41 -10.67 -7.27 -13.37
C PHE A 41 -9.90 -7.24 -12.04
N LEU A 42 -10.44 -6.60 -10.99
CA LEU A 42 -9.80 -6.57 -9.67
C LEU A 42 -10.02 -7.91 -8.97
N VAL A 43 -9.03 -8.80 -9.07
CA VAL A 43 -9.02 -10.07 -8.34
C VAL A 43 -8.41 -9.84 -6.95
N PRO A 44 -9.17 -9.99 -5.85
CA PRO A 44 -8.62 -9.86 -4.51
C PRO A 44 -7.58 -10.95 -4.25
N LYS A 45 -6.39 -10.56 -3.78
CA LYS A 45 -5.32 -11.50 -3.44
C LYS A 45 -5.33 -11.77 -1.94
N ALA A 46 -5.48 -13.04 -1.56
CA ALA A 46 -5.33 -13.46 -0.18
C ALA A 46 -3.87 -13.35 0.29
N GLY A 47 -3.68 -13.00 1.56
CA GLY A 47 -2.37 -12.90 2.19
C GLY A 47 -2.44 -12.33 3.60
N PHE A 48 -1.31 -11.86 4.11
CA PHE A 48 -1.13 -11.42 5.47
C PHE A 48 -0.80 -9.92 5.52
N PHE A 49 -1.46 -9.18 6.39
CA PHE A 49 -1.23 -7.74 6.56
C PHE A 49 -0.61 -7.45 7.92
N CYS A 50 0.43 -6.63 7.94
CA CYS A 50 1.03 -6.13 9.17
C CYS A 50 0.49 -4.73 9.47
N PRO A 51 -0.33 -4.53 10.52
CA PRO A 51 -0.89 -3.22 10.85
C PRO A 51 0.16 -2.22 11.37
N ILE A 52 1.25 -2.72 11.96
CA ILE A 52 2.34 -1.89 12.48
C ILE A 52 3.15 -1.25 11.34
N CYS A 53 3.36 -2.01 10.27
CA CYS A 53 4.13 -1.56 9.11
C CYS A 53 3.26 -1.08 7.95
N SER A 54 1.95 -1.30 8.02
CA SER A 54 0.99 -1.07 6.93
C SER A 54 1.42 -1.70 5.61
N LEU A 55 1.88 -2.96 5.67
CA LEU A 55 2.39 -3.72 4.51
C LEU A 55 1.70 -5.07 4.36
N PHE A 56 1.49 -5.48 3.11
CA PHE A 56 0.91 -6.76 2.74
C PHE A 56 1.98 -7.75 2.27
N TYR A 57 1.82 -9.01 2.67
CA TYR A 57 2.70 -10.13 2.33
C TYR A 57 1.88 -11.30 1.78
N SER A 58 2.29 -11.84 0.64
CA SER A 58 1.54 -12.88 -0.09
C SER A 58 1.59 -14.28 0.54
N GLY A 59 2.33 -14.49 1.64
CA GLY A 59 2.44 -15.81 2.25
C GLY A 59 3.06 -15.81 3.64
N GLU A 60 2.85 -16.90 4.37
CA GLU A 60 3.22 -17.04 5.78
C GLU A 60 4.73 -16.94 6.02
N LYS A 61 5.55 -17.53 5.13
CA LYS A 61 7.02 -17.44 5.22
C LYS A 61 7.51 -16.00 5.10
N ALA A 62 6.92 -15.22 4.19
CA ALA A 62 7.27 -13.82 4.01
C ALA A 62 6.88 -12.99 5.23
N MET A 63 5.68 -13.23 5.80
CA MET A 63 5.24 -12.59 7.04
C MET A 63 6.12 -12.99 8.24
N THR A 64 6.50 -14.26 8.35
CA THR A 64 7.38 -14.75 9.43
C THR A 64 8.75 -14.09 9.37
N ASN A 65 9.34 -13.99 8.18
CA ASN A 65 10.63 -13.31 8.00
C ASN A 65 10.49 -11.81 8.26
N HIS A 66 9.38 -11.19 7.84
CA HIS A 66 9.05 -9.81 8.16
C HIS A 66 9.04 -9.56 9.67
N CYS A 67 8.33 -10.37 10.45
CA CYS A 67 8.23 -10.22 11.90
C CYS A 67 9.59 -10.35 12.61
N LYS A 68 10.52 -11.13 12.04
CA LYS A 68 11.89 -11.30 12.58
C LYS A 68 12.82 -10.14 12.25
N SER A 69 12.47 -9.31 11.26
CA SER A 69 13.32 -8.20 10.81
C SER A 69 13.52 -7.13 11.88
N THR A 70 14.69 -6.49 11.87
CA THR A 70 14.99 -5.36 12.77
C THR A 70 14.01 -4.21 12.57
N ARG A 71 13.59 -3.95 11.33
CA ARG A 71 12.64 -2.89 11.00
C ARG A 71 11.29 -3.11 11.67
N HIS A 72 10.77 -4.34 11.62
CA HIS A 72 9.50 -4.65 12.29
C HIS A 72 9.61 -4.40 13.80
N LYS A 73 10.69 -4.85 14.44
CA LYS A 73 10.93 -4.64 15.88
C LYS A 73 10.94 -3.14 16.25
N GLN A 74 11.69 -2.33 15.51
CA GLN A 74 11.75 -0.87 15.73
C GLN A 74 10.41 -0.19 15.53
N ASN A 75 9.64 -0.60 14.52
CA ASN A 75 8.31 -0.05 14.28
C ASN A 75 7.34 -0.44 15.40
N THR A 76 7.43 -1.66 15.92
CA THR A 76 6.60 -2.12 17.05
C THR A 76 6.82 -1.26 18.29
N GLU A 77 8.08 -0.97 18.65
CA GLU A 77 8.38 -0.10 19.79
C GLU A 77 7.73 1.29 19.63
N LYS A 78 7.86 1.90 18.45
CA LYS A 78 7.26 3.20 18.13
C LYS A 78 5.73 3.17 18.12
N PHE A 79 5.15 2.11 17.54
CA PHE A 79 3.71 1.92 17.47
C PHE A 79 3.11 1.83 18.86
N MET A 80 3.70 1.02 19.75
CA MET A 80 3.22 0.88 21.14
C MET A 80 3.35 2.19 21.93
N ALA A 81 4.42 2.96 21.72
CA ALA A 81 4.57 4.28 22.34
C ALA A 81 3.51 5.27 21.85
N LYS A 82 3.21 5.28 20.54
CA LYS A 82 2.17 6.12 19.96
C LYS A 82 0.79 5.78 20.50
N GLN A 83 0.44 4.48 20.56
CA GLN A 83 -0.87 4.03 21.05
C GLN A 83 -1.13 4.47 22.50
N ARG A 84 -0.11 4.47 23.37
CA ARG A 84 -0.25 4.95 24.75
C ARG A 84 -0.59 6.44 24.79
N LYS A 85 0.18 7.25 24.06
CA LYS A 85 -0.03 8.70 23.99
C LYS A 85 -1.41 9.06 23.43
N GLU A 86 -1.85 8.36 22.38
CA GLU A 86 -3.16 8.61 21.77
C GLU A 86 -4.31 8.27 22.73
N LYS A 87 -4.18 7.18 23.51
CA LYS A 87 -5.15 6.82 24.54
C LYS A 87 -5.23 7.90 25.64
N GLU A 88 -4.09 8.37 26.12
CA GLU A 88 -4.03 9.42 27.15
C GLU A 88 -4.67 10.73 26.66
N GLN A 89 -4.43 11.10 25.40
CA GLN A 89 -5.03 12.28 24.79
C GLN A 89 -6.55 12.14 24.65
N ASN A 90 -7.03 10.99 24.17
CA ASN A 90 -8.47 10.74 24.04
C ASN A 90 -9.17 10.78 25.41
N GLU A 91 -8.58 10.19 26.45
CA GLU A 91 -9.13 10.22 27.81
C GLU A 91 -9.15 11.65 28.41
N ALA A 92 -8.15 12.48 28.09
CA ALA A 92 -8.13 13.89 28.52
C ALA A 92 -9.21 14.73 27.80
N GLU A 93 -9.38 14.54 26.49
CA GLU A 93 -10.41 15.24 25.69
C GLU A 93 -11.83 14.87 26.13
N GLU A 94 -12.10 13.57 26.35
CA GLU A 94 -13.38 13.09 26.88
C GLU A 94 -13.68 13.68 28.27
N ARG A 95 -12.66 13.82 29.13
CA ARG A 95 -12.82 14.41 30.45
C ARG A 95 -13.05 15.93 30.39
N SER A 96 -12.45 16.61 29.41
CA SER A 96 -12.64 18.04 29.19
C SER A 96 -13.98 18.38 28.55
N SER A 97 -14.62 17.42 27.89
CA SER A 97 -15.90 17.60 27.19
C SER A 97 -17.13 17.27 28.04
N ARG A 98 -16.94 16.70 29.23
CA ARG A 98 -18.00 16.34 30.20
C ARG A 98 -18.11 17.38 31.31
#